data_AF-A0A257MXX4-F1
#
_entry.id   AF-A0A257MXX4-F1
#
_cell.length_a   1.000
_cell.length_b   1.000
_cell.length_c   1.000
_cell.angle_alpha   90.00
_cell.angle_beta   90.00
_cell.angle_gamma   90.00
#
_symmetry.space_group_name_H-M   'P 1'
#
loop_
_entity.id
_entity.type
_entity.pdbx_description
1 polymer ?
#
loop_
_entity_poly.entity_id
_entity_poly.type
_entity_poly.pdbx_seq_one_letter_code
_entity_poly.pdbx_strand_id
1 'polypeptide(L)'
;HFTHWTWLVMYAWAIYYGASYFTEQDGTWHQTIVRDTDFTPSHIIEFYLSYPIYIITGGAAFLYAKTRLPTYQKGLPLQYLVAVVGPFMILPNVGLNEWGHTFWFMEELFVAPLHYGFVFFGWAALGVLGVLNIEVQAIGKLLKKDLA
;
A
#
# COMPACT_ATOMS: atom_id res chain seq x y z
N HIS A 1 4.58 -21.70 2.07
CA HIS A 1 5.34 -20.58 2.67
C HIS A 1 6.19 -19.85 1.64
N PHE A 2 7.16 -20.48 0.96
CA PHE A 2 8.00 -19.76 -0.03
C PHE A 2 7.24 -19.09 -1.19
N THR A 3 6.21 -19.72 -1.75
CA THR A 3 5.37 -19.06 -2.77
C THR A 3 4.61 -17.85 -2.21
N HIS A 4 4.23 -17.89 -0.93
CA HIS A 4 3.65 -16.73 -0.26
C HIS A 4 4.70 -15.63 -0.05
N TRP A 5 5.94 -15.99 0.29
CA TRP A 5 7.05 -15.04 0.31
C TRP A 5 7.27 -14.37 -1.05
N THR A 6 7.15 -15.10 -2.15
CA THR A 6 7.17 -14.50 -3.50
C THR A 6 6.07 -13.46 -3.65
N TRP A 7 4.85 -13.76 -3.21
CA TRP A 7 3.76 -12.76 -3.20
C TRP A 7 4.09 -11.52 -2.36
N LEU A 8 4.72 -11.69 -1.19
CA LEU A 8 5.13 -10.56 -0.35
C LEU A 8 6.21 -9.70 -1.00
N VAL A 9 7.18 -10.32 -1.69
CA VAL A 9 8.20 -9.59 -2.47
C VAL A 9 7.56 -8.83 -3.64
N MET A 10 6.66 -9.47 -4.39
CA MET A 10 5.92 -8.81 -5.46
C MET A 10 5.07 -7.65 -4.93
N TYR A 11 4.47 -7.80 -3.75
CA TYR A 11 3.72 -6.73 -3.11
C TYR A 11 4.62 -5.55 -2.72
N ALA A 12 5.77 -5.81 -2.09
CA ALA A 12 6.75 -4.77 -1.78
C ALA A 12 7.27 -4.04 -3.03
N TRP A 13 7.51 -4.78 -4.12
CA TRP A 13 7.90 -4.22 -5.41
C TRP A 13 6.82 -3.31 -6.00
N ALA A 14 5.55 -3.73 -5.94
CA ALA A 14 4.43 -2.93 -6.38
C ALA A 14 4.26 -1.65 -5.52
N ILE A 15 4.45 -1.74 -4.20
CA ILE A 15 4.43 -0.57 -3.30
C ILE A 15 5.55 0.40 -3.66
N TYR A 16 6.78 -0.07 -3.93
CA TYR A 16 7.88 0.79 -4.32
C TYR A 16 7.54 1.64 -5.55
N TYR A 17 7.00 1.02 -6.61
CA TYR A 17 6.61 1.76 -7.79
C TYR A 17 5.46 2.72 -7.50
N GLY A 18 4.41 2.25 -6.82
CA GLY A 18 3.24 3.08 -6.53
C GLY A 18 3.55 4.22 -5.59
N ALA A 19 3.91 3.92 -4.35
CA ALA A 19 4.01 4.89 -3.25
C ALA A 19 5.36 5.61 -3.15
N SER A 20 6.32 5.34 -4.04
CA SER A 20 7.58 6.09 -4.12
C SER A 20 7.84 6.59 -5.52
N TYR A 21 8.10 5.71 -6.48
CA TYR A 21 8.59 6.15 -7.80
C TYR A 21 7.58 7.04 -8.53
N PHE A 22 6.34 6.56 -8.71
CA PHE A 22 5.31 7.30 -9.44
C PHE A 22 4.75 8.48 -8.62
N THR A 23 4.65 8.35 -7.30
CA THR A 23 4.26 9.45 -6.41
C THR A 23 5.26 10.61 -6.41
N GLU A 24 6.55 10.34 -6.30
CA GLU A 24 7.55 11.42 -6.32
C GLU A 24 7.78 11.96 -7.74
N GLN A 25 7.57 11.13 -8.76
CA GLN A 25 7.52 11.59 -10.16
C GLN A 25 6.42 12.64 -10.37
N ASP A 26 5.23 12.47 -9.77
CA ASP A 26 4.17 13.45 -9.88
C ASP A 26 4.56 14.80 -9.26
N GLY A 27 5.33 14.78 -8.18
CA GLY A 27 5.92 15.99 -7.58
C GLY A 27 6.76 16.81 -8.58
N THR A 28 7.55 16.16 -9.45
CA THR A 28 8.29 16.89 -10.50
C THR A 28 7.36 17.36 -11.62
N TRP A 29 6.34 16.58 -11.97
CA TRP A 29 5.34 16.95 -12.99
C TRP A 29 4.57 18.21 -12.62
N HIS A 30 4.27 18.38 -11.33
CA HIS A 30 3.67 19.61 -10.80
C HIS A 30 4.54 20.86 -10.98
N GLN A 31 5.85 20.73 -11.20
CA GLN A 31 6.76 21.84 -11.45
C GLN A 31 6.97 22.14 -12.94
N THR A 32 6.47 21.28 -13.84
CA THR A 32 6.72 21.41 -15.28
C THR A 32 5.52 21.90 -16.08
N ILE A 33 4.31 21.81 -15.52
CA ILE A 33 3.09 22.22 -16.23
C ILE A 33 2.10 22.99 -15.34
N VAL A 34 1.31 23.84 -15.98
CA VAL A 34 0.00 24.24 -15.45
C VAL A 34 -1.00 23.20 -15.94
N ARG A 35 -1.81 22.66 -15.03
CA ARG A 35 -2.67 21.50 -15.30
C ARG A 35 -3.97 21.93 -15.98
N ASP A 36 -4.30 21.30 -17.11
CA ASP A 36 -5.59 21.48 -17.78
C ASP A 36 -6.74 20.76 -17.06
N THR A 37 -6.42 19.68 -16.33
CA THR A 37 -7.37 18.82 -15.61
C THR A 37 -6.63 17.96 -14.57
N ASP A 38 -7.39 17.22 -13.77
CA ASP A 38 -6.87 16.23 -12.83
C ASP A 38 -6.35 14.94 -13.50
N PHE A 39 -6.63 14.73 -14.78
CA PHE A 39 -6.08 13.62 -15.55
C PHE A 39 -4.76 13.99 -16.24
N THR A 40 -3.73 14.29 -15.46
CA THR A 40 -2.37 14.46 -16.01
C THR A 40 -1.76 13.11 -16.39
N PRO A 41 -0.75 13.07 -17.28
CA PRO A 41 -0.01 11.84 -17.55
C PRO A 41 0.54 11.17 -16.29
N SER A 42 1.03 11.95 -15.31
CA SER A 42 1.50 11.43 -14.02
C SER A 42 0.36 10.85 -13.18
N HIS A 43 -0.77 11.55 -13.03
CA HIS A 43 -1.92 11.07 -12.24
C HIS A 43 -2.49 9.76 -12.80
N ILE A 44 -2.59 9.62 -14.14
CA ILE A 44 -3.06 8.38 -14.78
C ILE A 44 -2.19 7.18 -14.36
N ILE A 45 -0.87 7.36 -14.36
CA ILE A 45 0.06 6.28 -14.00
C ILE A 45 0.08 6.06 -12.49
N GLU A 46 0.08 7.12 -11.69
CA GLU A 46 0.13 7.02 -10.24
C GLU A 46 -1.18 6.43 -9.69
N PHE A 47 -2.28 7.18 -9.77
CA PHE A 47 -3.53 6.87 -9.06
C PHE A 47 -4.36 5.79 -9.75
N TYR A 48 -4.33 5.72 -11.08
CA TYR A 48 -5.24 4.86 -11.85
C TYR A 48 -4.57 3.60 -12.40
N LEU A 49 -3.24 3.48 -12.25
CA LEU A 49 -2.50 2.28 -12.64
C LEU A 49 -1.69 1.71 -11.47
N SER A 50 -0.71 2.45 -10.94
CA SER A 50 0.23 1.92 -9.97
C SER A 50 -0.41 1.61 -8.62
N TYR A 51 -1.32 2.48 -8.15
CA TYR A 51 -2.06 2.28 -6.90
C TYR A 51 -2.97 1.04 -6.94
N PRO A 52 -3.85 0.90 -7.96
CA PRO A 52 -4.61 -0.33 -8.17
C PRO A 52 -3.73 -1.59 -8.24
N ILE A 53 -2.58 -1.53 -8.91
CA ILE A 53 -1.66 -2.68 -9.02
C ILE A 53 -1.19 -3.14 -7.63
N TYR A 54 -0.70 -2.23 -6.78
CA TYR A 54 -0.23 -2.67 -5.46
C TYR A 54 -1.38 -3.11 -4.54
N ILE A 55 -2.55 -2.47 -4.61
CA ILE A 55 -3.76 -2.91 -3.88
C ILE A 55 -4.14 -4.34 -4.29
N ILE A 56 -4.21 -4.62 -5.59
CA ILE A 56 -4.56 -5.95 -6.12
C ILE A 56 -3.49 -6.97 -5.72
N THR A 57 -2.21 -6.62 -5.81
CA THR A 57 -1.11 -7.52 -5.45
C THR A 57 -1.13 -7.86 -3.96
N GLY A 58 -1.40 -6.89 -3.09
CA GLY A 58 -1.57 -7.10 -1.65
C GLY A 58 -2.78 -8.00 -1.34
N GLY A 59 -3.92 -7.73 -1.98
CA GLY A 59 -5.12 -8.57 -1.87
C GLY A 59 -4.88 -10.01 -2.37
N ALA A 60 -4.17 -10.18 -3.48
CA ALA A 60 -3.80 -11.49 -4.01
C ALA A 60 -2.86 -12.25 -3.07
N ALA A 61 -1.87 -11.57 -2.48
CA ALA A 61 -0.99 -12.14 -1.48
C ALA A 61 -1.78 -12.65 -0.26
N PHE A 62 -2.71 -11.81 0.25
CA PHE A 62 -3.56 -12.16 1.38
C PHE A 62 -4.48 -13.35 1.06
N LEU A 63 -5.14 -13.33 -0.09
CA LEU A 63 -6.00 -14.43 -0.54
C LEU A 63 -5.21 -15.71 -0.68
N TYR A 64 -4.01 -15.67 -1.27
CA TYR A 64 -3.12 -16.82 -1.37
C TYR A 64 -2.83 -17.40 0.02
N ALA A 65 -2.36 -16.58 0.96
CA ALA A 65 -2.06 -17.02 2.33
C ALA A 65 -3.29 -17.63 3.01
N LYS A 66 -4.43 -16.91 2.97
CA LYS A 66 -5.69 -17.30 3.64
C LYS A 66 -6.22 -18.65 3.18
N THR A 67 -6.01 -18.99 1.91
CA THR A 67 -6.59 -20.19 1.30
C THR A 67 -5.61 -21.35 1.20
N ARG A 68 -4.29 -21.10 1.16
CA ARG A 68 -3.27 -22.14 0.90
C ARG A 68 -2.40 -22.46 2.11
N LEU A 69 -2.38 -21.63 3.15
CA LEU A 69 -1.52 -21.82 4.32
C LEU A 69 -2.35 -22.03 5.60
N PRO A 70 -2.20 -23.17 6.30
CA PRO A 70 -2.92 -23.45 7.54
C PRO A 70 -2.76 -22.36 8.63
N THR A 71 -1.59 -21.70 8.68
CA THR A 71 -1.30 -20.59 9.60
C THR A 71 -2.29 -19.43 9.48
N TYR A 72 -2.86 -19.19 8.29
CA TYR A 72 -3.75 -18.06 8.00
C TYR A 72 -5.22 -18.49 7.84
N GLN A 73 -5.49 -19.80 7.75
CA GLN A 73 -6.85 -20.32 7.52
C GLN A 73 -7.79 -20.02 8.70
N LYS A 74 -7.31 -20.05 9.94
CA LYS A 74 -8.11 -19.76 11.13
C LYS A 74 -8.07 -18.27 11.47
N GLY A 75 -9.23 -17.61 11.41
CA GLY A 75 -9.37 -16.18 11.72
C GLY A 75 -8.70 -15.26 10.69
N LEU A 76 -8.75 -13.96 10.94
CA LEU A 76 -8.14 -12.94 10.08
C LEU A 76 -7.00 -12.28 10.85
N PRO A 77 -5.73 -12.47 10.47
CA PRO A 77 -4.63 -11.85 11.17
C PRO A 77 -4.71 -10.33 11.02
N LEU A 78 -4.85 -9.62 12.14
CA LEU A 78 -4.99 -8.17 12.17
C LEU A 78 -3.87 -7.47 11.41
N GLN A 79 -2.63 -7.93 11.59
CA GLN A 79 -1.44 -7.36 10.95
C GLN A 79 -1.53 -7.45 9.43
N TYR A 80 -2.08 -8.56 8.93
CA TYR A 80 -2.26 -8.75 7.49
C TYR A 80 -3.43 -7.91 6.96
N LEU A 81 -4.56 -7.86 7.67
CA LEU A 81 -5.67 -6.99 7.31
C LEU A 81 -5.23 -5.52 7.23
N VAL A 82 -4.48 -5.04 8.22
CA VAL A 82 -3.93 -3.67 8.23
C VAL A 82 -3.02 -3.45 7.02
N ALA A 83 -2.15 -4.41 6.68
CA ALA A 83 -1.22 -4.29 5.55
C ALA A 83 -1.90 -4.24 4.17
N VAL A 84 -3.09 -4.83 3.99
CA VAL A 84 -3.79 -4.88 2.69
C VAL A 84 -4.99 -3.94 2.59
N VAL A 85 -5.60 -3.57 3.72
CA VAL A 85 -6.70 -2.60 3.76
C VAL A 85 -6.17 -1.18 3.92
N GLY A 86 -5.03 -1.00 4.62
CA GLY A 86 -4.34 0.29 4.76
C GLY A 86 -4.21 1.09 3.46
N PRO A 87 -3.81 0.47 2.34
CA PRO A 87 -3.87 1.08 1.01
C PRO A 87 -5.13 1.86 0.64
N PHE A 88 -6.33 1.42 1.04
CA PHE A 88 -7.56 2.14 0.68
C PHE A 88 -7.67 3.49 1.38
N MET A 89 -6.90 3.73 2.45
CA MET A 89 -6.82 5.02 3.13
C MET A 89 -6.04 6.08 2.31
N ILE A 90 -5.43 5.69 1.19
CA ILE A 90 -4.84 6.63 0.23
C ILE A 90 -5.92 7.33 -0.61
N LEU A 91 -7.09 6.72 -0.81
CA LEU A 91 -8.13 7.22 -1.73
C LEU A 91 -8.72 8.57 -1.30
N PRO A 92 -9.03 8.80 0.00
CA PRO A 92 -9.41 10.13 0.47
C PRO A 92 -8.33 11.17 0.19
N ASN A 93 -7.05 10.79 0.31
CA ASN A 93 -5.94 11.70 0.07
C ASN A 93 -5.79 12.07 -1.40
N VAL A 94 -5.93 11.10 -2.31
CA VAL A 94 -5.91 11.36 -3.76
C VAL A 94 -7.07 12.30 -4.13
N GLY A 95 -8.30 11.97 -3.72
CA GLY A 95 -9.48 12.76 -4.05
C GLY A 95 -9.48 14.16 -3.44
N LEU A 96 -8.96 14.32 -2.22
CA LEU A 96 -8.87 15.62 -1.56
C LEU A 96 -7.65 16.44 -2.02
N ASN A 97 -6.55 15.81 -2.43
CA ASN A 97 -5.40 16.49 -3.02
C ASN A 97 -5.78 17.18 -4.33
N GLU A 98 -6.53 16.49 -5.18
CA GLU A 98 -7.04 17.03 -6.44
C GLU A 98 -8.06 18.16 -6.19
N TRP A 99 -9.02 17.94 -5.28
CA TRP A 99 -10.02 18.96 -4.90
C TRP A 99 -9.39 20.21 -4.24
N GLY A 100 -8.34 20.03 -3.44
CA GLY A 100 -7.60 21.12 -2.78
C GLY A 100 -6.90 22.04 -3.78
N HIS A 101 -6.41 21.50 -4.91
CA HIS A 101 -5.81 22.29 -5.99
C HIS A 101 -6.85 23.07 -6.82
N THR A 102 -8.10 22.60 -6.92
CA THR A 102 -9.15 23.26 -7.71
C THR A 102 -9.92 24.33 -6.95
N PHE A 103 -10.03 24.23 -5.61
CA PHE A 103 -11.02 25.01 -4.84
C PHE A 103 -10.50 25.92 -3.73
N TRP A 104 -9.20 26.03 -3.41
CA TRP A 104 -8.83 26.63 -2.11
C TRP A 104 -7.93 27.87 -2.06
N PHE A 105 -8.43 28.84 -1.28
CA PHE A 105 -7.74 29.98 -0.67
C PHE A 105 -6.71 29.49 0.36
N MET A 106 -5.46 29.91 0.26
CA MET A 106 -4.36 29.56 1.19
C MET A 106 -4.71 29.76 2.68
N GLU A 107 -5.00 28.68 3.41
CA GLU A 107 -4.97 28.68 4.89
C GLU A 107 -4.31 27.39 5.41
N GLU A 108 -3.27 27.58 6.23
CA GLU A 108 -2.39 26.55 6.82
C GLU A 108 -3.13 25.47 7.64
N LEU A 109 -4.39 25.71 8.00
CA LEU A 109 -5.21 24.80 8.81
C LEU A 109 -5.80 23.63 8.01
N PHE A 110 -6.00 23.78 6.69
CA PHE A 110 -6.64 22.77 5.84
C PHE A 110 -5.65 21.87 5.08
N VAL A 111 -4.36 22.22 5.07
CA VAL A 111 -3.28 21.34 4.56
C VAL A 111 -3.06 20.14 5.49
N ALA A 112 -3.16 20.30 6.81
CA ALA A 112 -2.84 19.23 7.75
C ALA A 112 -3.80 18.00 7.65
N PRO A 113 -5.14 18.16 7.54
CA PRO A 113 -6.06 17.04 7.35
C PRO A 113 -5.84 16.27 6.04
N LEU A 114 -5.43 16.95 4.96
CA LEU A 114 -5.10 16.31 3.67
C LEU A 114 -3.93 15.34 3.80
N HIS A 115 -2.99 15.59 4.72
CA HIS A 115 -1.79 14.76 4.87
C HIS A 115 -1.97 13.61 5.87
N TYR A 116 -3.01 13.63 6.71
CA TYR A 116 -3.20 12.59 7.73
C TYR A 116 -3.48 11.20 7.12
N GLY A 117 -4.12 11.09 5.96
CA GLY A 117 -4.28 9.78 5.30
C GLY A 117 -2.94 9.16 4.90
N PHE A 118 -1.93 9.94 4.49
CA PHE A 118 -0.57 9.45 4.23
C PHE A 118 0.09 8.93 5.51
N VAL A 119 -0.18 9.56 6.66
CA VAL A 119 0.31 9.10 7.96
C VAL A 119 -0.33 7.76 8.35
N PHE A 120 -1.65 7.62 8.20
CA PHE A 120 -2.34 6.36 8.46
C PHE A 120 -1.91 5.26 7.47
N PHE A 121 -1.69 5.60 6.20
CA PHE A 121 -1.13 4.69 5.21
C PHE A 121 0.28 4.22 5.57
N GLY A 122 1.16 5.15 5.97
CA GLY A 122 2.51 4.84 6.45
C GLY A 122 2.49 3.92 7.67
N TRP A 123 1.60 4.16 8.63
CA TRP A 123 1.41 3.27 9.78
C TRP A 123 0.83 1.91 9.42
N ALA A 124 -0.09 1.87 8.45
CA ALA A 124 -0.68 0.61 8.01
C ALA A 124 0.33 -0.24 7.21
N ALA A 125 1.25 0.39 6.47
CA ALA A 125 2.33 -0.30 5.76
C ALA A 125 3.24 -1.07 6.72
N LEU A 126 3.44 -0.59 7.95
CA LEU A 126 4.21 -1.32 8.98
C LEU A 126 3.53 -2.63 9.42
N GLY A 127 2.25 -2.85 9.09
CA GLY A 127 1.58 -4.14 9.26
C GLY A 127 2.33 -5.31 8.60
N VAL A 128 3.11 -5.03 7.55
CA VAL A 128 3.96 -6.04 6.87
C VAL A 128 4.97 -6.68 7.83
N LEU A 129 5.49 -5.94 8.81
CA LEU A 129 6.43 -6.49 9.80
C LEU A 129 5.77 -7.59 10.64
N GLY A 130 4.48 -7.41 10.96
CA GLY A 130 3.68 -8.43 11.64
C GLY A 130 3.44 -9.67 10.77
N VAL A 131 3.19 -9.49 9.48
CA VAL A 131 3.05 -10.61 8.52
C VAL A 131 4.36 -11.39 8.38
N LEU A 132 5.49 -10.70 8.26
CA LEU A 132 6.82 -11.33 8.21
C LEU A 132 7.12 -12.13 9.48
N ASN A 133 6.76 -11.60 10.65
CA ASN A 133 6.92 -12.33 11.91
C ASN A 133 6.09 -13.64 11.91
N ILE A 134 4.84 -13.60 11.45
CA ILE A 134 3.99 -14.81 11.33
C ILE A 134 4.63 -15.82 10.39
N GLU A 135 5.12 -15.39 9.23
CA GLU A 135 5.80 -16.27 8.26
C GLU A 135 7.06 -16.91 8.86
N VAL A 136 7.92 -16.11 9.49
CA VAL A 136 9.18 -16.60 10.10
C VAL A 136 8.88 -17.61 11.21
N GLN A 137 7.87 -17.36 12.06
CA GLN A 137 7.45 -18.31 13.08
C GLN A 137 6.89 -19.61 12.50
N ALA A 138 6.09 -19.52 11.43
CA ALA A 138 5.53 -20.69 10.76
C ALA A 138 6.63 -21.56 10.15
N ILE A 139 7.57 -20.95 9.44
CA ILE A 139 8.73 -21.64 8.87
C ILE A 139 9.61 -22.23 9.99
N GLY A 140 9.88 -21.48 11.06
CA GLY A 140 10.68 -21.96 12.19
C GLY A 140 10.08 -23.19 12.88
N LYS A 141 8.75 -23.28 12.98
CA LYS A 141 8.05 -24.48 13.50
C LYS A 141 8.20 -25.68 12.57
N LEU A 142 8.21 -25.47 11.26
CA LEU A 142 8.41 -26.54 10.28
C LEU A 142 9.85 -27.05 10.31
N LEU A 143 10.84 -26.17 10.43
CA LEU A 143 12.26 -26.54 10.50
C LEU A 143 12.61 -27.29 11.79
N LYS A 144 12.05 -26.91 12.94
CA LYS A 144 12.28 -27.62 14.21
C LYS A 144 11.79 -29.06 14.21
N LYS A 145 10.89 -29.44 13.30
CA LYS A 145 10.42 -30.82 13.16
C LYS A 145 11.50 -31.74 12.56
N ASP A 146 12.43 -31.18 11.78
CA ASP A 146 13.48 -31.93 11.07
C ASP A 146 14.88 -31.76 11.70
N LEU A 147 15.02 -30.86 12.68
CA LEU A 147 16.28 -30.54 13.39
C LEU A 147 16.32 -31.07 14.84
N ALA A 148 15.28 -31.79 15.28
CA ALA A 148 15.16 -32.40 16.60
C ALA A 148 15.27 -33.93 16.53
#